data_AF-A0A847ZV59-F1
#
_entry.id   AF-A0A847ZV59-F1
#
_cell.length_a   1.000
_cell.length_b   1.000
_cell.length_c   1.000
_cell.angle_alpha   90.00
_cell.angle_beta   90.00
_cell.angle_gamma   90.00
#
_symmetry.space_group_name_H-M   'P 1'
#
loop_
_entity.id
_entity.type
_entity.pdbx_description
1 polymer ?
#
loop_
_entity_poly.entity_id
_entity_poly.type
_entity_poly.pdbx_seq_one_letter_code
_entity_poly.pdbx_strand_id
1 'polypeptide(L)'
;GWKGGYFTTEEDARAFFDEHRYMLANQMAAPNSPQWFNTGLHWAYGIDGPGQGHYYVDYATGELTKSTSAYEHPQPHACFIQSVADDLVNEGGIMDLWVREARLFKYGSGTGSNFSYLRGEGEKLAGGGKSSGLMSFLKIGDRAAGAIKSGGTTRRAAKMVVVDVDHPDIEQYVDWKVKEEEKVASLVTGSKIVKKHLGAIMKACVNCEGPGSDCFEIEKNPALKRAVKDARRNMVPDNYIKRVIQFAKQGYKDIAFDTYDTDWDGEAYRTVSGQNSNNSVRVTDDFLKAVETDGDWNLTARKNGKVMKTMKARTLWDKIGYAAWASADPGIQFHSTINDWHTCKASGDIRASNPCSEYMFLDDTACNLASLNLIQFKKADGSFDIASYERATRLWTIVLEISVLMAQFPSKEIAKLSYEYRTLGLGFANIGGLLMTSGIPYDSHEGRAICAAISAIMTGISYATSAEMAKERGPFPGYAKNREHMLRVMRNHRRAAYGAAVGYEGVATAPVPLDENDLKDKSLA
;
A
#
# COMPACT_ATOMS: atom_id res chain seq x y z
N GLY A 1 -7.09 -24.15 13.95
CA GLY A 1 -7.84 -24.26 15.22
C GLY A 1 -7.73 -25.65 15.79
N TRP A 2 -8.68 -26.53 15.48
CA TRP A 2 -8.79 -27.90 16.03
C TRP A 2 -7.51 -28.73 15.91
N LYS A 3 -7.00 -28.94 14.68
CA LYS A 3 -5.75 -29.69 14.44
C LYS A 3 -4.53 -29.09 15.18
N GLY A 4 -4.51 -27.77 15.32
CA GLY A 4 -3.47 -27.05 16.06
C GLY A 4 -3.72 -26.96 17.56
N GLY A 5 -4.72 -27.69 18.09
CA GLY A 5 -5.08 -27.83 19.51
C GLY A 5 -5.57 -26.56 20.23
N TYR A 6 -6.05 -25.56 19.50
CA TYR A 6 -6.55 -24.30 20.09
C TYR A 6 -7.84 -24.45 20.90
N PHE A 7 -8.46 -25.63 20.83
CA PHE A 7 -9.70 -25.95 21.51
C PHE A 7 -9.50 -27.25 22.30
N THR A 8 -10.02 -27.30 23.51
CA THR A 8 -9.90 -28.45 24.40
C THR A 8 -10.79 -29.61 23.93
N THR A 9 -12.01 -29.30 23.49
CA THR A 9 -12.97 -30.28 23.00
C THR A 9 -13.51 -29.92 21.61
N GLU A 10 -14.06 -30.91 20.92
CA GLU A 10 -14.68 -30.67 19.61
C GLU A 10 -15.92 -29.76 19.76
N GLU A 11 -16.60 -29.85 20.90
CA GLU A 11 -17.72 -28.98 21.25
C GLU A 11 -17.28 -27.52 21.32
N ASP A 12 -16.13 -27.21 21.95
CA ASP A 12 -15.56 -25.85 21.97
C ASP A 12 -15.26 -25.33 20.55
N ALA A 13 -14.71 -26.19 19.69
CA ALA A 13 -14.42 -25.84 18.30
C ALA A 13 -15.69 -25.59 17.50
N ARG A 14 -16.77 -26.34 17.75
CA ARG A 14 -18.09 -26.15 17.13
C ARG A 14 -18.78 -24.89 17.63
N ALA A 15 -18.74 -24.62 18.94
CA ALA A 15 -19.25 -23.39 19.51
C ALA A 15 -18.53 -22.17 18.92
N PHE A 16 -17.20 -22.22 18.81
CA PHE A 16 -16.42 -21.19 18.12
C PHE A 16 -16.85 -21.02 16.66
N PHE A 17 -17.03 -22.13 15.93
CA PHE A 17 -17.50 -22.09 14.53
C PHE A 17 -18.89 -21.43 14.39
N ASP A 18 -19.84 -21.79 15.26
CA ASP A 18 -21.20 -21.25 15.23
C ASP A 18 -21.25 -19.76 15.60
N GLU A 19 -20.47 -19.31 16.58
CA GLU A 19 -20.30 -17.89 16.92
C GLU A 19 -19.77 -17.07 15.74
N HIS A 20 -18.77 -17.60 15.01
CA HIS A 20 -18.25 -16.92 13.82
C HIS A 20 -19.26 -16.88 12.68
N ARG A 21 -20.03 -17.95 12.47
CA ARG A 21 -21.12 -17.93 11.50
C ARG A 21 -22.16 -16.88 11.85
N TYR A 22 -22.54 -16.77 13.12
CA TYR A 22 -23.45 -15.72 13.59
C TYR A 22 -22.88 -14.33 13.32
N MET A 23 -21.64 -14.05 13.74
CA MET A 23 -21.01 -12.74 13.53
C MET A 23 -20.88 -12.36 12.05
N LEU A 24 -20.50 -13.30 11.19
CA LEU A 24 -20.38 -13.07 9.75
C LEU A 24 -21.74 -12.86 9.09
N ALA A 25 -22.75 -13.67 9.43
CA ALA A 25 -24.10 -13.55 8.89
C ALA A 25 -24.78 -12.23 9.28
N ASN A 26 -24.51 -11.73 10.49
CA ASN A 26 -25.00 -10.44 10.98
C ASN A 26 -24.07 -9.26 10.62
N GLN A 27 -23.05 -9.47 9.79
CA GLN A 27 -22.10 -8.44 9.37
C GLN A 27 -21.44 -7.67 10.53
N MET A 28 -21.26 -8.34 11.67
CA MET A 28 -20.59 -7.77 12.85
C MET A 28 -19.09 -7.62 12.63
N ALA A 29 -18.51 -8.46 11.77
CA ALA A 29 -17.11 -8.44 11.43
C ALA A 29 -16.86 -8.95 10.01
N ALA A 30 -15.73 -8.57 9.45
CA ALA A 30 -15.25 -9.11 8.18
C ALA A 30 -13.72 -9.31 8.24
N PRO A 31 -13.21 -10.48 7.81
CA PRO A 31 -11.80 -10.66 7.58
C PRO A 31 -11.36 -9.96 6.28
N ASN A 32 -10.05 -9.78 6.11
CA ASN A 32 -9.48 -9.26 4.87
C ASN A 32 -9.83 -10.12 3.64
N SER A 33 -9.81 -9.52 2.45
CA SER A 33 -10.24 -10.19 1.22
C SER A 33 -9.56 -11.54 0.94
N PRO A 34 -8.22 -11.71 1.11
CA PRO A 34 -7.58 -13.01 0.94
C PRO A 34 -8.13 -14.16 1.80
N GLN A 35 -8.69 -13.88 2.98
CA GLN A 35 -9.37 -14.91 3.78
C GLN A 35 -10.63 -15.43 3.06
N TRP A 36 -11.42 -14.52 2.48
CA TRP A 36 -12.60 -14.89 1.70
C TRP A 36 -12.25 -15.69 0.44
N PHE A 37 -11.11 -15.37 -0.19
CA PHE A 37 -10.73 -15.99 -1.45
C PHE A 37 -10.10 -17.37 -1.27
N ASN A 38 -9.25 -17.53 -0.24
CA ASN A 38 -8.30 -18.64 -0.21
C ASN A 38 -8.57 -19.63 0.94
N THR A 39 -9.19 -19.20 2.04
CA THR A 39 -9.28 -20.03 3.25
C THR A 39 -10.29 -21.16 3.09
N GLY A 40 -9.86 -22.39 3.35
CA GLY A 40 -10.73 -23.56 3.38
C GLY A 40 -11.03 -24.18 2.00
N LEU A 41 -10.50 -23.65 0.89
CA LEU A 41 -10.76 -24.18 -0.46
C LEU A 41 -10.41 -25.67 -0.60
N HIS A 42 -9.20 -26.05 -0.18
CA HIS A 42 -8.76 -27.44 -0.20
C HIS A 42 -9.58 -28.31 0.76
N TRP A 43 -9.79 -27.85 2.00
CA TRP A 43 -10.49 -28.62 3.03
C TRP A 43 -11.98 -28.85 2.71
N ALA A 44 -12.69 -27.83 2.22
CA ALA A 44 -14.12 -27.90 1.97
C ALA A 44 -14.47 -28.44 0.58
N TYR A 45 -13.64 -28.18 -0.44
CA TYR A 45 -13.96 -28.48 -1.84
C TYR A 45 -12.95 -29.40 -2.53
N GLY A 46 -11.84 -29.78 -1.87
CA GLY A 46 -10.80 -30.62 -2.48
C GLY A 46 -10.02 -29.92 -3.60
N ILE A 47 -10.05 -28.58 -3.68
CA ILE A 47 -9.30 -27.81 -4.67
C ILE A 47 -7.80 -27.94 -4.37
N ASP A 48 -7.04 -28.39 -5.35
CA ASP A 48 -5.60 -28.62 -5.23
C ASP A 48 -4.83 -28.13 -6.49
N GLY A 49 -3.51 -28.07 -6.39
CA GLY A 49 -2.62 -27.68 -7.47
C GLY A 49 -1.15 -27.79 -7.07
N PRO A 50 -0.22 -27.82 -8.03
CA PRO A 50 1.21 -27.98 -7.73
C PRO A 50 1.75 -26.79 -6.94
N GLY A 51 2.65 -27.05 -5.99
CA GLY A 51 3.33 -26.03 -5.20
C GLY A 51 4.02 -24.97 -6.06
N GLN A 52 3.95 -23.70 -5.65
CA GLN A 52 4.36 -22.54 -6.46
C GLN A 52 5.56 -21.79 -5.89
N GLY A 53 6.36 -22.48 -5.06
CA GLY A 53 7.53 -21.90 -4.40
C GLY A 53 7.20 -21.20 -3.08
N HIS A 54 6.08 -21.55 -2.46
CA HIS A 54 5.70 -21.10 -1.12
C HIS A 54 6.30 -21.99 -0.03
N TYR A 55 6.35 -21.46 1.19
CA TYR A 55 6.87 -22.08 2.40
C TYR A 55 5.93 -21.85 3.57
N TYR A 56 5.99 -22.71 4.57
CA TYR A 56 5.32 -22.53 5.86
C TYR A 56 6.20 -23.10 6.98
N VAL A 57 5.91 -22.73 8.22
CA VAL A 57 6.50 -23.41 9.38
C VAL A 57 5.49 -24.42 9.87
N ASP A 58 5.87 -25.70 9.93
CA ASP A 58 5.00 -26.74 10.45
C ASP A 58 4.70 -26.48 11.93
N TYR A 59 3.42 -26.42 12.30
CA TYR A 59 3.02 -26.04 13.65
C TYR A 59 3.34 -27.11 14.70
N ALA A 60 3.55 -28.37 14.29
CA ALA A 60 3.86 -29.47 15.18
C ALA A 60 5.38 -29.66 15.36
N THR A 61 6.16 -29.58 14.28
CA THR A 61 7.62 -29.76 14.34
C THR A 61 8.38 -28.45 14.54
N GLY A 62 7.79 -27.32 14.17
CA GLY A 62 8.46 -26.01 14.14
C GLY A 62 9.46 -25.86 12.97
N GLU A 63 9.48 -26.80 12.03
CA GLU A 63 10.41 -26.79 10.90
C GLU A 63 9.88 -26.00 9.71
N LEU A 64 10.78 -25.24 9.09
CA LEU A 64 10.50 -24.53 7.84
C LEU A 64 10.39 -25.53 6.69
N THR A 65 9.21 -25.59 6.09
CA THR A 65 8.85 -26.59 5.08
C THR A 65 8.43 -25.92 3.79
N LYS A 66 8.81 -26.50 2.66
CA LYS A 66 8.37 -26.05 1.33
C LYS A 66 7.01 -26.66 1.00
N SER A 67 6.07 -25.83 0.56
CA SER A 67 4.74 -26.29 0.18
C SER A 67 4.78 -27.18 -1.07
N THR A 68 4.15 -28.34 -0.97
CA THR A 68 3.94 -29.28 -2.08
C THR A 68 2.65 -28.97 -2.86
N SER A 69 1.67 -28.34 -2.20
CA SER A 69 0.38 -27.93 -2.75
C SER A 69 0.21 -26.40 -2.75
N ALA A 70 -0.52 -25.90 -3.75
CA ALA A 70 -0.94 -24.50 -3.85
C ALA A 70 -2.10 -24.11 -2.92
N TYR A 71 -2.83 -25.07 -2.34
CA TYR A 71 -4.09 -24.80 -1.63
C TYR A 71 -4.24 -25.53 -0.29
N GLU A 72 -3.45 -26.58 -0.02
CA GLU A 72 -3.49 -27.29 1.27
C GLU A 72 -3.29 -26.33 2.45
N HIS A 73 -2.34 -25.41 2.30
CA HIS A 73 -2.16 -24.24 3.15
C HIS A 73 -2.64 -22.99 2.39
N PRO A 74 -3.61 -22.20 2.90
CA PRO A 74 -4.04 -20.98 2.22
C PRO A 74 -3.02 -19.84 2.29
N GLN A 75 -3.21 -18.79 1.48
CA GLN A 75 -2.59 -17.48 1.68
C GLN A 75 -3.65 -16.49 2.23
N PRO A 76 -3.92 -16.50 3.56
CA PRO A 76 -4.97 -15.67 4.16
C PRO A 76 -4.52 -14.25 4.48
N HIS A 77 -3.23 -13.93 4.38
CA HIS A 77 -2.68 -12.63 4.77
C HIS A 77 -2.86 -11.61 3.64
N ALA A 78 -3.24 -10.38 3.97
CA ALA A 78 -3.39 -9.32 2.97
C ALA A 78 -2.16 -8.44 2.84
N CYS A 79 -1.36 -8.33 3.89
CA CYS A 79 -0.36 -7.29 4.04
C CYS A 79 1.01 -7.90 4.25
N PHE A 80 1.97 -7.51 3.43
CA PHE A 80 3.34 -8.00 3.49
C PHE A 80 4.32 -6.84 3.48
N ILE A 81 5.41 -7.00 4.23
CA ILE A 81 6.59 -6.13 4.15
C ILE A 81 7.74 -7.01 3.66
N GLN A 82 8.49 -6.54 2.68
CA GLN A 82 9.59 -7.29 2.08
C GLN A 82 10.86 -6.45 2.07
N SER A 83 11.98 -7.07 2.45
CA SER A 83 13.29 -6.45 2.30
C SER A 83 13.78 -6.54 0.85
N VAL A 84 14.72 -5.65 0.52
CA VAL A 84 15.43 -5.66 -0.76
C VAL A 84 16.89 -5.30 -0.53
N ALA A 85 17.79 -6.17 -0.97
CA ALA A 85 19.22 -5.93 -0.96
C ALA A 85 19.66 -5.18 -2.23
N ASP A 86 20.77 -4.45 -2.12
CA ASP A 86 21.47 -3.80 -3.24
C ASP A 86 22.26 -4.83 -4.08
N ASP A 87 21.53 -5.82 -4.59
CA ASP A 87 21.96 -6.91 -5.46
C ASP A 87 20.94 -7.09 -6.61
N LEU A 88 21.41 -7.40 -7.82
CA LEU A 88 20.52 -7.47 -8.98
C LEU A 88 19.72 -8.78 -9.06
N VAL A 89 20.33 -9.95 -8.87
CA VAL A 89 19.76 -11.25 -9.29
C VAL A 89 19.78 -12.35 -8.23
N ASN A 90 20.53 -12.18 -7.14
CA ASN A 90 20.60 -13.19 -6.09
C ASN A 90 19.33 -13.20 -5.21
N GLU A 91 19.16 -14.25 -4.40
CA GLU A 91 18.08 -14.36 -3.40
C GLU A 91 18.09 -13.12 -2.49
N GLY A 92 16.94 -12.47 -2.32
CA GLY A 92 16.82 -11.21 -1.59
C GLY A 92 17.19 -9.94 -2.38
N GLY A 93 17.67 -10.06 -3.62
CA GLY A 93 17.97 -8.96 -4.53
C GLY A 93 16.74 -8.35 -5.22
N ILE A 94 16.99 -7.40 -6.14
CA ILE A 94 15.97 -6.62 -6.83
C ILE A 94 15.07 -7.49 -7.71
N MET A 95 15.65 -8.37 -8.55
CA MET A 95 14.84 -9.20 -9.45
C MET A 95 14.09 -10.29 -8.70
N ASP A 96 14.68 -10.82 -7.63
CA ASP A 96 14.00 -11.79 -6.75
C ASP A 96 12.81 -11.15 -6.01
N LEU A 97 12.91 -9.88 -5.57
CA LEU A 97 11.77 -9.15 -5.02
C LEU A 97 10.58 -9.17 -6.00
N TRP A 98 10.78 -8.88 -7.29
CA TRP A 98 9.68 -8.90 -8.26
C TRP A 98 9.03 -10.28 -8.40
N VAL A 99 9.82 -11.35 -8.31
CA VAL A 99 9.29 -12.73 -8.32
C VAL A 99 8.45 -13.00 -7.06
N ARG A 100 8.94 -12.59 -5.89
CA ARG A 100 8.21 -12.75 -4.61
C ARG A 100 6.91 -11.92 -4.60
N GLU A 101 6.96 -10.68 -5.09
CA GLU A 101 5.76 -9.83 -5.24
C GLU A 101 4.74 -10.43 -6.19
N ALA A 102 5.18 -10.99 -7.33
CA ALA A 102 4.27 -11.65 -8.27
C ALA A 102 3.53 -12.83 -7.63
N ARG A 103 4.21 -13.62 -6.78
CA ARG A 103 3.56 -14.69 -6.01
C ARG A 103 2.51 -14.14 -5.04
N LEU A 104 2.77 -13.02 -4.38
CA LEU A 104 1.81 -12.38 -3.48
C LEU A 104 0.58 -11.86 -4.21
N PHE A 105 0.79 -11.11 -5.30
CA PHE A 105 -0.28 -10.52 -6.08
C PHE A 105 -1.21 -11.59 -6.62
N LYS A 106 -0.68 -12.71 -7.11
CA LYS A 106 -1.48 -13.84 -7.62
C LYS A 106 -2.59 -14.28 -6.67
N TYR A 107 -2.36 -14.24 -5.36
CA TYR A 107 -3.30 -14.71 -4.33
C TYR A 107 -4.07 -13.59 -3.62
N GLY A 108 -4.03 -12.35 -4.11
CA GLY A 108 -4.87 -11.27 -3.58
C GLY A 108 -4.16 -10.36 -2.56
N SER A 109 -2.87 -10.54 -2.32
CA SER A 109 -2.15 -9.83 -1.25
C SER A 109 -1.32 -8.67 -1.79
N GLY A 110 -1.16 -7.64 -0.95
CA GLY A 110 -0.34 -6.47 -1.22
C GLY A 110 0.98 -6.49 -0.46
N THR A 111 1.95 -5.72 -0.95
CA THR A 111 3.34 -5.74 -0.45
C THR A 111 3.93 -4.34 -0.38
N GLY A 112 4.83 -4.09 0.56
CA GLY A 112 5.64 -2.88 0.56
C GLY A 112 7.09 -3.14 0.92
N SER A 113 7.96 -2.28 0.40
CA SER A 113 9.41 -2.38 0.58
C SER A 113 10.04 -1.00 0.68
N ASN A 114 11.09 -0.90 1.48
CA ASN A 114 11.93 0.28 1.52
C ASN A 114 13.12 0.10 0.56
N PHE A 115 13.21 0.99 -0.43
CA PHE A 115 14.22 0.92 -1.49
C PHE A 115 15.49 1.72 -1.18
N SER A 116 15.59 2.31 0.01
CA SER A 116 16.67 3.24 0.37
C SER A 116 18.02 2.57 0.55
N TYR A 117 18.07 1.24 0.58
CA TYR A 117 19.34 0.50 0.55
C TYR A 117 19.96 0.41 -0.83
N LEU A 118 19.15 0.59 -1.89
CA LEU A 118 19.66 0.58 -3.25
C LEU A 118 20.57 1.78 -3.46
N ARG A 119 21.71 1.57 -4.13
CA ARG A 119 22.63 2.66 -4.43
C ARG A 119 22.00 3.66 -5.42
N GLY A 120 22.26 4.94 -5.18
CA GLY A 120 21.78 6.04 -6.02
C GLY A 120 22.42 6.10 -7.40
N GLU A 121 21.88 6.96 -8.24
CA GLU A 121 22.39 7.21 -9.58
C GLU A 121 23.86 7.66 -9.54
N GLY A 122 24.71 7.07 -10.39
CA GLY A 122 26.11 7.44 -10.49
C GLY A 122 27.05 6.79 -9.45
N GLU A 123 26.53 6.09 -8.44
CA GLU A 123 27.35 5.30 -7.51
C GLU A 123 28.05 4.13 -8.23
N LYS A 124 29.25 3.73 -7.75
CA LYS A 124 30.08 2.71 -8.43
C LYS A 124 29.47 1.31 -8.34
N LEU A 125 29.68 0.51 -9.40
CA LEU A 125 29.39 -0.93 -9.42
C LEU A 125 30.65 -1.76 -9.17
N ALA A 126 30.49 -2.97 -8.60
CA ALA A 126 31.60 -3.87 -8.30
C ALA A 126 32.31 -4.36 -9.57
N GLY A 127 31.55 -4.64 -10.64
CA GLY A 127 32.07 -5.06 -11.94
C GLY A 127 32.57 -3.92 -12.85
N GLY A 128 32.66 -2.68 -12.34
CA GLY A 128 32.93 -1.49 -13.13
C GLY A 128 31.66 -0.80 -13.66
N GLY A 129 31.76 0.48 -13.99
CA GLY A 129 30.62 1.32 -14.38
C GLY A 129 29.91 2.01 -13.20
N LYS A 130 28.72 2.54 -13.49
CA LYS A 130 27.90 3.34 -12.56
C LYS A 130 26.47 2.80 -12.49
N SER A 131 25.85 2.93 -11.32
CA SER A 131 24.44 2.60 -11.10
C SER A 131 23.51 3.48 -11.93
N SER A 132 22.41 2.89 -12.42
CA SER A 132 21.29 3.60 -13.03
C SER A 132 20.35 4.28 -12.02
N GLY A 133 20.67 4.18 -10.72
CA GLY A 133 19.86 4.70 -9.62
C GLY A 133 18.58 3.91 -9.36
N LEU A 134 17.92 4.23 -8.24
CA LEU A 134 16.74 3.49 -7.79
C LEU A 134 15.57 3.66 -8.75
N MET A 135 15.45 4.83 -9.39
CA MET A 135 14.30 5.19 -10.21
C MET A 135 14.10 4.25 -11.40
N SER A 136 15.20 3.70 -11.93
CA SER A 136 15.17 2.76 -13.05
C SER A 136 14.53 1.43 -12.63
N PHE A 137 14.83 0.94 -11.42
CA PHE A 137 14.24 -0.28 -10.87
C PHE A 137 12.79 -0.08 -10.41
N LEU A 138 12.46 1.09 -9.84
CA LEU A 138 11.07 1.40 -9.49
C LEU A 138 10.15 1.39 -10.70
N LYS A 139 10.61 1.89 -11.86
CA LYS A 139 9.84 1.84 -13.12
C LYS A 139 9.62 0.41 -13.61
N ILE A 140 10.58 -0.49 -13.42
CA ILE A 140 10.41 -1.91 -13.73
C ILE A 140 9.34 -2.52 -12.81
N GLY A 141 9.46 -2.27 -11.51
CA GLY A 141 8.51 -2.74 -10.51
C GLY A 141 7.07 -2.28 -10.73
N ASP A 142 6.91 -1.00 -11.05
CA ASP A 142 5.61 -0.40 -11.42
C ASP A 142 4.97 -1.13 -12.61
N ARG A 143 5.76 -1.39 -13.67
CA ARG A 143 5.28 -2.15 -14.83
C ARG A 143 4.95 -3.60 -14.51
N ALA A 144 5.76 -4.25 -13.69
CA ALA A 144 5.49 -5.61 -13.23
C ALA A 144 4.17 -5.69 -12.44
N ALA A 145 3.95 -4.76 -11.50
CA ALA A 145 2.71 -4.68 -10.74
C ALA A 145 1.49 -4.43 -11.64
N GLY A 146 1.58 -3.52 -12.61
CA GLY A 146 0.49 -3.21 -13.54
C GLY A 146 0.10 -4.38 -14.47
N ALA A 147 1.04 -5.29 -14.74
CA ALA A 147 0.80 -6.47 -15.57
C ALA A 147 0.07 -7.62 -14.83
N ILE A 148 0.11 -7.64 -13.50
CA ILE A 148 -0.41 -8.74 -12.69
C ILE A 148 -1.79 -8.38 -12.12
N LYS A 149 -2.77 -9.27 -12.35
CA LYS A 149 -4.11 -9.19 -11.76
C LYS A 149 -4.18 -10.01 -10.47
N SER A 150 -4.78 -9.44 -9.44
CA SER A 150 -4.70 -9.98 -8.09
C SER A 150 -5.83 -10.95 -7.77
N GLY A 151 -5.50 -12.11 -7.21
CA GLY A 151 -6.47 -13.13 -6.77
C GLY A 151 -7.28 -13.77 -7.90
N GLY A 152 -6.79 -13.75 -9.14
CA GLY A 152 -7.57 -14.19 -10.31
C GLY A 152 -8.80 -13.31 -10.64
N THR A 153 -8.91 -12.14 -10.00
CA THR A 153 -9.99 -11.17 -10.21
C THR A 153 -9.53 -10.02 -11.11
N THR A 154 -10.41 -9.06 -11.41
CA THR A 154 -10.06 -7.82 -12.13
C THR A 154 -9.25 -6.81 -11.28
N ARG A 155 -9.00 -7.10 -9.99
CA ARG A 155 -8.30 -6.20 -9.06
C ARG A 155 -6.82 -6.02 -9.41
N ARG A 156 -6.31 -4.80 -9.30
CA ARG A 156 -4.89 -4.48 -9.53
C ARG A 156 -4.02 -4.95 -8.36
N ALA A 157 -2.75 -5.22 -8.64
CA ALA A 157 -1.74 -5.40 -7.61
C ALA A 157 -1.63 -4.14 -6.74
N ALA A 158 -1.37 -4.32 -5.44
CA ALA A 158 -1.21 -3.22 -4.48
C ALA A 158 0.22 -3.22 -3.94
N LYS A 159 0.95 -2.13 -4.16
CA LYS A 159 2.37 -2.00 -3.81
C LYS A 159 2.64 -0.71 -3.04
N MET A 160 3.46 -0.76 -2.00
CA MET A 160 4.08 0.42 -1.36
C MET A 160 5.57 0.49 -1.70
N VAL A 161 6.02 1.68 -2.08
CA VAL A 161 7.43 2.02 -2.26
C VAL A 161 7.80 3.06 -1.23
N VAL A 162 8.74 2.75 -0.34
CA VAL A 162 9.24 3.70 0.67
C VAL A 162 10.66 4.12 0.33
N VAL A 163 10.95 5.42 0.39
CA VAL A 163 12.30 5.98 0.24
C VAL A 163 12.60 6.97 1.36
N ASP A 164 13.81 6.89 1.91
CA ASP A 164 14.29 7.71 3.01
C ASP A 164 14.64 9.10 2.51
N VAL A 165 14.31 10.12 3.30
CA VAL A 165 14.47 11.52 2.93
C VAL A 165 15.93 11.96 2.69
N ASP A 166 16.91 11.17 3.12
CA ASP A 166 18.35 11.39 2.90
C ASP A 166 18.91 10.63 1.67
N HIS A 167 18.07 9.92 0.92
CA HIS A 167 18.52 9.16 -0.23
C HIS A 167 19.00 10.10 -1.37
N PRO A 168 20.12 9.81 -2.07
CA PRO A 168 20.63 10.64 -3.18
C PRO A 168 19.61 10.90 -4.29
N ASP A 169 18.77 9.92 -4.59
CA ASP A 169 17.73 10.01 -5.62
C ASP A 169 16.38 10.58 -5.11
N ILE A 170 16.30 11.07 -3.85
CA ILE A 170 15.01 11.46 -3.23
C ILE A 170 14.26 12.53 -4.03
N GLU A 171 14.97 13.51 -4.60
CA GLU A 171 14.36 14.58 -5.37
C GLU A 171 13.68 14.06 -6.64
N GLN A 172 14.27 13.04 -7.29
CA GLN A 172 13.69 12.42 -8.49
C GLN A 172 12.47 11.57 -8.12
N TYR A 173 12.54 10.88 -6.98
CA TYR A 173 11.46 10.07 -6.45
C TYR A 173 10.22 10.92 -6.10
N VAL A 174 10.41 12.04 -5.39
CA VAL A 174 9.33 12.96 -5.03
C VAL A 174 8.66 13.57 -6.27
N ASP A 175 9.45 13.96 -7.27
CA ASP A 175 8.93 14.54 -8.51
C ASP A 175 8.25 13.53 -9.44
N TRP A 176 8.40 12.23 -9.19
CA TRP A 176 8.14 11.21 -10.19
C TRP A 176 6.71 11.25 -10.70
N LYS A 177 5.72 11.10 -9.81
CA LYS A 177 4.30 11.07 -10.19
C LYS A 177 3.85 12.39 -10.80
N VAL A 178 4.24 13.53 -10.24
CA VAL A 178 3.93 14.86 -10.80
C VAL A 178 4.34 14.97 -12.27
N LYS A 179 5.58 14.56 -12.60
CA LYS A 179 6.07 14.59 -13.98
C LYS A 179 5.35 13.60 -14.89
N GLU A 180 4.81 12.50 -14.35
CA GLU A 180 4.02 11.54 -15.12
C GLU A 180 2.60 12.07 -15.37
N GLU A 181 1.99 12.80 -14.43
CA GLU A 181 0.72 13.52 -14.64
C GLU A 181 0.85 14.60 -15.72
N GLU A 182 1.94 15.38 -15.71
CA GLU A 182 2.22 16.38 -16.76
C GLU A 182 2.34 15.74 -18.16
N LYS A 183 2.88 14.52 -18.24
CA LYS A 183 2.93 13.75 -19.49
C LYS A 183 1.54 13.33 -19.94
N VAL A 184 0.68 12.85 -19.04
CA VAL A 184 -0.71 12.51 -19.36
C VAL A 184 -1.43 13.74 -19.92
N ALA A 185 -1.34 14.89 -19.26
CA ALA A 185 -1.94 16.13 -19.73
C ALA A 185 -1.46 16.53 -21.14
N SER A 186 -0.16 16.33 -21.40
CA SER A 186 0.45 16.59 -22.70
C SER A 186 -0.04 15.63 -23.79
N LEU A 187 -0.18 14.34 -23.49
CA LEU A 187 -0.68 13.31 -24.40
C LEU A 187 -2.16 13.54 -24.76
N VAL A 188 -2.99 13.84 -23.76
CA VAL A 188 -4.41 14.14 -23.94
C VAL A 188 -4.61 15.38 -24.78
N THR A 189 -3.94 16.48 -24.43
CA THR A 189 -4.04 17.74 -25.17
C THR A 189 -3.52 17.58 -26.59
N GLY A 190 -2.33 16.97 -26.75
CA GLY A 190 -1.70 16.76 -28.05
C GLY A 190 -2.54 15.89 -28.98
N SER A 191 -3.06 14.77 -28.51
CA SER A 191 -3.88 13.86 -29.32
C SER A 191 -5.16 14.55 -29.84
N LYS A 192 -5.84 15.34 -29.00
CA LYS A 192 -7.05 16.10 -29.39
C LYS A 192 -6.74 17.18 -30.42
N ILE A 193 -5.63 17.92 -30.25
CA ILE A 193 -5.18 18.93 -31.22
C ILE A 193 -4.88 18.28 -32.56
N VAL A 194 -4.11 17.19 -32.56
CA VAL A 194 -3.76 16.47 -33.80
C VAL A 194 -5.04 16.00 -34.50
N LYS A 195 -5.95 15.28 -33.83
CA LYS A 195 -7.21 14.81 -34.43
C LYS A 195 -8.01 15.94 -35.07
N LYS A 196 -8.19 17.06 -34.36
CA LYS A 196 -8.89 18.24 -34.86
C LYS A 196 -8.29 18.75 -36.17
N HIS A 197 -6.97 18.89 -36.22
CA HIS A 197 -6.29 19.43 -37.40
C HIS A 197 -6.23 18.45 -38.56
N LEU A 198 -6.02 17.16 -38.30
CA LEU A 198 -6.06 16.14 -39.35
C LEU A 198 -7.44 16.06 -40.00
N GLY A 199 -8.52 16.13 -39.20
CA GLY A 199 -9.89 16.20 -39.73
C GLY A 199 -10.14 17.47 -40.57
N ALA A 200 -9.62 18.63 -40.15
CA ALA A 200 -9.74 19.86 -40.92
C ALA A 200 -8.99 19.80 -42.27
N ILE A 201 -7.79 19.22 -42.29
CA ILE A 201 -7.01 19.00 -43.50
C ILE A 201 -7.73 18.03 -44.44
N MET A 202 -8.23 16.91 -43.91
CA MET A 202 -9.02 15.93 -44.68
C MET A 202 -10.23 16.60 -45.33
N LYS A 203 -11.01 17.35 -44.55
CA LYS A 203 -12.19 18.08 -45.04
C LYS A 203 -11.81 19.11 -46.11
N ALA A 204 -10.69 19.81 -45.97
CA ALA A 204 -10.22 20.77 -46.96
C ALA A 204 -9.81 20.11 -48.30
N CYS A 205 -9.29 18.88 -48.25
CA CYS A 205 -9.01 18.09 -49.45
C CYS A 205 -10.28 17.53 -50.09
N VAL A 206 -11.19 16.95 -49.28
CA VAL A 206 -12.38 16.23 -49.76
C VAL A 206 -13.47 17.17 -50.30
N ASN A 207 -13.64 18.35 -49.70
CA ASN A 207 -14.69 19.30 -50.08
C ASN A 207 -14.23 20.31 -51.14
N CYS A 208 -13.08 20.10 -51.76
CA CYS A 208 -12.56 20.97 -52.81
C CYS A 208 -13.11 20.54 -54.18
N GLU A 209 -13.52 21.51 -55.00
CA GLU A 209 -14.05 21.30 -56.35
C GLU A 209 -13.05 21.70 -57.46
N GLY A 210 -11.75 21.69 -57.13
CA GLY A 210 -10.67 22.01 -58.06
C GLY A 210 -10.42 20.89 -59.09
N PRO A 211 -9.93 21.22 -60.30
CA PRO A 211 -9.66 20.23 -61.34
C PRO A 211 -8.49 19.31 -60.98
N GLY A 212 -8.59 18.03 -61.35
CA GLY A 212 -7.50 17.06 -61.26
C GLY A 212 -6.95 16.86 -59.84
N SER A 213 -5.64 17.11 -59.63
CA SER A 213 -4.98 16.94 -58.33
C SER A 213 -4.90 18.22 -57.49
N ASP A 214 -5.46 19.34 -57.95
CA ASP A 214 -5.28 20.65 -57.33
C ASP A 214 -5.80 20.69 -55.88
N CYS A 215 -6.84 19.90 -55.58
CA CYS A 215 -7.40 19.79 -54.23
C CYS A 215 -6.44 19.22 -53.18
N PHE A 216 -5.39 18.52 -53.62
CA PHE A 216 -4.37 17.92 -52.76
C PHE A 216 -3.04 18.69 -52.77
N GLU A 217 -2.95 19.77 -53.53
CA GLU A 217 -1.76 20.63 -53.60
C GLU A 217 -1.94 21.84 -52.68
N ILE A 218 -1.05 21.96 -51.69
CA ILE A 218 -1.12 22.99 -50.64
C ILE A 218 -1.13 24.40 -51.23
N GLU A 219 -0.40 24.65 -52.32
CA GLU A 219 -0.32 25.98 -52.93
C GLU A 219 -1.55 26.35 -53.77
N LYS A 220 -2.32 25.35 -54.24
CA LYS A 220 -3.47 25.56 -55.14
C LYS A 220 -4.81 25.52 -54.45
N ASN A 221 -4.92 24.86 -53.30
CA ASN A 221 -6.14 24.81 -52.49
C ASN A 221 -6.01 25.78 -51.28
N PRO A 222 -6.65 26.96 -51.29
CA PRO A 222 -6.54 27.94 -50.21
C PRO A 222 -7.04 27.43 -48.86
N ALA A 223 -8.08 26.58 -48.86
CA ALA A 223 -8.61 25.96 -47.65
C ALA A 223 -7.60 24.98 -47.05
N LEU A 224 -6.96 24.17 -47.89
CA LEU A 224 -5.88 23.27 -47.48
C LEU A 224 -4.67 24.04 -46.97
N LYS A 225 -4.24 25.09 -47.68
CA LYS A 225 -3.14 25.98 -47.26
C LYS A 225 -3.36 26.55 -45.87
N ARG A 226 -4.58 27.04 -45.61
CA ARG A 226 -4.98 27.56 -44.30
C ARG A 226 -4.97 26.47 -43.23
N ALA A 227 -5.58 25.31 -43.51
CA ALA A 227 -5.63 24.19 -42.56
C ALA A 227 -4.23 23.68 -42.20
N VAL A 228 -3.32 23.57 -43.17
CA VAL A 228 -1.91 23.19 -42.96
C VAL A 228 -1.16 24.24 -42.14
N LYS A 229 -1.34 25.53 -42.44
CA LYS A 229 -0.73 26.62 -41.66
C LYS A 229 -1.20 26.60 -40.20
N ASP A 230 -2.50 26.39 -39.98
CA ASP A 230 -3.08 26.29 -38.64
C ASP A 230 -2.58 25.04 -37.89
N ALA A 231 -2.47 23.90 -38.57
CA ALA A 231 -1.91 22.68 -38.00
C ALA A 231 -0.45 22.86 -37.56
N ARG A 232 0.39 23.44 -38.43
CA ARG A 232 1.80 23.75 -38.11
C ARG A 232 1.94 24.75 -36.98
N ARG A 233 1.08 25.78 -36.94
CA ARG A 233 1.04 26.75 -35.83
C ARG A 233 0.74 26.07 -34.50
N ASN A 234 -0.05 25.01 -34.50
CA ASN A 234 -0.36 24.19 -33.32
C ASN A 234 0.52 22.94 -33.20
N MET A 235 1.72 22.96 -33.78
CA MET A 235 2.76 21.93 -33.63
C MET A 235 2.36 20.52 -34.10
N VAL A 236 1.38 20.40 -35.00
CA VAL A 236 1.05 19.10 -35.60
C VAL A 236 2.23 18.64 -36.48
N PRO A 237 2.76 17.41 -36.28
CA PRO A 237 3.91 16.93 -37.04
C PRO A 237 3.65 16.85 -38.55
N ASP A 238 4.62 17.32 -39.34
CA ASP A 238 4.51 17.45 -40.79
C ASP A 238 4.30 16.11 -41.52
N ASN A 239 4.78 15.00 -40.94
CA ASN A 239 4.55 13.66 -41.48
C ASN A 239 3.07 13.27 -41.45
N TYR A 240 2.33 13.61 -40.40
CA TYR A 240 0.89 13.35 -40.30
C TYR A 240 0.09 14.23 -41.27
N ILE A 241 0.47 15.51 -41.42
CA ILE A 241 -0.14 16.42 -42.40
C ILE A 241 -0.03 15.83 -43.81
N LYS A 242 1.20 15.44 -44.22
CA LYS A 242 1.45 14.83 -45.53
C LYS A 242 0.67 13.52 -45.72
N ARG A 243 0.61 12.68 -44.68
CA ARG A 243 -0.13 11.40 -44.71
C ARG A 243 -1.63 11.62 -44.95
N VAL A 244 -2.26 12.59 -44.29
CA VAL A 244 -3.69 12.91 -44.50
C VAL A 244 -3.95 13.34 -45.93
N ILE A 245 -3.13 14.25 -46.48
CA ILE A 245 -3.28 14.72 -47.86
C ILE A 245 -3.14 13.56 -48.85
N GLN A 246 -2.18 12.67 -48.61
CA GLN A 246 -1.96 11.49 -49.44
C GLN A 246 -3.16 10.52 -49.37
N PHE A 247 -3.73 10.29 -48.18
CA PHE A 247 -4.93 9.47 -48.04
C PHE A 247 -6.14 10.10 -48.74
N ALA A 248 -6.34 11.40 -48.61
CA ALA A 248 -7.39 12.11 -49.33
C ALA A 248 -7.23 11.93 -50.86
N LYS A 249 -5.99 12.01 -51.37
CA LYS A 249 -5.67 11.76 -52.79
C LYS A 249 -5.99 10.34 -53.25
N GLN A 250 -5.96 9.36 -52.34
CA GLN A 250 -6.31 7.96 -52.61
C GLN A 250 -7.83 7.69 -52.49
N GLY A 251 -8.64 8.71 -52.19
CA GLY A 251 -10.10 8.61 -52.11
C GLY A 251 -10.66 8.35 -50.71
N TYR A 252 -9.82 8.33 -49.67
CA TYR A 252 -10.31 8.29 -48.29
C TYR A 252 -10.97 9.62 -47.93
N LYS A 253 -12.11 9.55 -47.23
CA LYS A 253 -12.90 10.73 -46.84
C LYS A 253 -12.81 11.07 -45.35
N ASP A 254 -12.23 10.18 -44.56
CA ASP A 254 -12.08 10.33 -43.12
C ASP A 254 -10.76 9.72 -42.66
N ILE A 255 -10.29 10.10 -41.47
CA ILE A 255 -9.10 9.55 -40.83
C ILE A 255 -9.42 9.10 -39.40
N ALA A 256 -9.15 7.82 -39.13
CA ALA A 256 -9.13 7.32 -37.77
C ALA A 256 -7.88 7.83 -37.06
N PHE A 257 -8.08 8.55 -35.95
CA PHE A 257 -7.03 8.94 -35.03
C PHE A 257 -7.61 8.88 -33.61
N ASP A 258 -7.00 8.03 -32.78
CA ASP A 258 -7.43 7.83 -31.41
C ASP A 258 -7.00 9.02 -30.54
N THR A 259 -7.85 9.35 -29.57
CA THR A 259 -7.58 10.42 -28.61
C THR A 259 -7.57 9.84 -27.23
N TYR A 260 -6.74 10.44 -26.38
CA TYR A 260 -6.69 10.09 -24.98
C TYR A 260 -7.63 10.97 -24.14
N ASP A 261 -7.93 10.48 -22.94
CA ASP A 261 -8.62 11.20 -21.88
C ASP A 261 -7.81 11.17 -20.57
N THR A 262 -8.32 11.90 -19.59
CA THR A 262 -7.74 12.00 -18.24
C THR A 262 -8.40 11.02 -17.27
N ASP A 263 -9.07 9.98 -17.77
CA ASP A 263 -9.55 8.92 -16.89
C ASP A 263 -8.33 8.12 -16.41
N TRP A 264 -8.22 7.93 -15.09
CA TRP A 264 -7.15 7.17 -14.43
C TRP A 264 -7.12 5.69 -14.87
N ASP A 265 -8.23 5.17 -15.39
CA ASP A 265 -8.30 3.84 -16.03
C ASP A 265 -8.06 3.88 -17.56
N GLY A 266 -7.93 5.08 -18.12
CA GLY A 266 -7.73 5.36 -19.53
C GLY A 266 -6.36 4.96 -20.07
N GLU A 267 -6.23 4.95 -21.40
CA GLU A 267 -5.01 4.48 -22.07
C GLU A 267 -3.80 5.38 -21.78
N ALA A 268 -3.99 6.71 -21.62
CA ALA A 268 -2.89 7.63 -21.30
C ALA A 268 -2.17 7.23 -20.01
N TYR A 269 -2.92 6.99 -18.93
CA TYR A 269 -2.37 6.57 -17.65
C TYR A 269 -1.63 5.23 -17.75
N ARG A 270 -2.07 4.32 -18.63
CA ARG A 270 -1.37 3.05 -18.88
C ARG A 270 -0.02 3.25 -19.57
N THR A 271 0.22 4.37 -20.25
CA THR A 271 1.51 4.63 -20.94
C THR A 271 2.56 5.32 -20.07
N VAL A 272 2.16 5.91 -18.94
CA VAL A 272 3.07 6.55 -17.97
C VAL A 272 3.44 5.59 -16.83
N SER A 273 4.43 5.96 -16.03
CA SER A 273 4.95 5.14 -14.93
C SER A 273 4.54 5.67 -13.55
N GLY A 274 4.74 4.85 -12.53
CA GLY A 274 4.47 5.19 -11.13
C GLY A 274 3.01 5.09 -10.72
N GLN A 275 2.14 4.51 -11.56
CA GLN A 275 0.69 4.47 -11.33
C GLN A 275 0.23 3.21 -10.58
N ASN A 276 1.11 2.23 -10.38
CA ASN A 276 0.80 0.92 -9.79
C ASN A 276 1.42 0.75 -8.38
N SER A 277 1.84 1.85 -7.74
CA SER A 277 2.28 1.86 -6.36
C SER A 277 1.82 3.11 -5.62
N ASN A 278 1.61 2.96 -4.31
CA ASN A 278 1.66 4.06 -3.37
C ASN A 278 3.12 4.37 -3.07
N ASN A 279 3.44 5.67 -2.99
CA ASN A 279 4.78 6.15 -2.73
C ASN A 279 4.77 6.87 -1.38
N SER A 280 5.77 6.62 -0.53
CA SER A 280 5.93 7.34 0.74
C SER A 280 7.37 7.72 1.00
N VAL A 281 7.57 8.93 1.50
CA VAL A 281 8.86 9.38 2.01
C VAL A 281 8.93 9.09 3.50
N ARG A 282 10.00 8.43 3.91
CA ARG A 282 10.29 8.16 5.31
C ARG A 282 11.14 9.28 5.89
N VAL A 283 10.62 9.96 6.91
CA VAL A 283 11.25 11.10 7.58
C VAL A 283 11.57 10.78 9.03
N THR A 284 12.60 11.41 9.58
CA THR A 284 12.98 11.33 11.00
C THR A 284 12.68 12.65 11.70
N ASP A 285 12.63 12.63 13.03
CA ASP A 285 12.48 13.85 13.83
C ASP A 285 13.62 14.85 13.56
N ASP A 286 14.84 14.37 13.26
CA ASP A 286 15.97 15.24 12.95
C ASP A 286 15.79 15.98 11.62
N PHE A 287 15.19 15.33 10.62
CA PHE A 287 14.80 16.02 9.39
C PHE A 287 13.74 17.09 9.67
N LEU A 288 12.71 16.76 10.45
CA LEU A 288 11.63 17.70 10.78
C LEU A 288 12.16 18.90 11.59
N LYS A 289 13.05 18.69 12.57
CA LYS A 289 13.75 19.78 13.27
C LYS A 289 14.53 20.65 12.29
N ALA A 290 15.25 20.04 11.34
CA ALA A 290 15.98 20.79 10.32
C ALA A 290 15.03 21.61 9.42
N VAL A 291 13.81 21.13 9.12
CA VAL A 291 12.78 21.91 8.41
C VAL A 291 12.35 23.13 9.22
N GLU A 292 12.04 22.94 10.51
CA GLU A 292 11.62 24.00 11.42
C GLU A 292 12.69 25.10 11.55
N THR A 293 13.96 24.70 11.70
CA THR A 293 15.08 25.63 11.89
C THR A 293 15.72 26.14 10.60
N ASP A 294 15.17 25.81 9.42
CA ASP A 294 15.76 26.10 8.10
C ASP A 294 17.22 25.61 7.96
N GLY A 295 17.49 24.45 8.56
CA GLY A 295 18.77 23.77 8.55
C GLY A 295 19.11 23.10 7.22
N ASP A 296 20.37 22.68 7.10
CA ASP A 296 20.86 21.92 5.96
C ASP A 296 20.56 20.43 6.14
N TRP A 297 20.36 19.75 5.02
CA TRP A 297 20.12 18.31 4.94
C TRP A 297 21.04 17.68 3.89
N ASN A 298 21.63 16.54 4.24
CA ASN A 298 22.61 15.84 3.42
C ASN A 298 21.98 14.62 2.74
N LEU A 299 22.11 14.55 1.42
CA LEU A 299 21.79 13.36 0.65
C LEU A 299 23.04 12.47 0.56
N THR A 300 22.92 11.22 1.01
CA THR A 300 24.09 10.40 1.36
C THR A 300 24.18 9.11 0.55
N ALA A 301 25.32 8.90 -0.12
CA ALA A 301 25.61 7.71 -0.92
C ALA A 301 25.51 6.42 -0.08
N ARG A 302 24.88 5.38 -0.62
CA ARG A 302 24.63 4.13 0.12
C ARG A 302 25.84 3.22 0.22
N LYS A 303 26.81 3.33 -0.71
CA LYS A 303 28.00 2.46 -0.70
C LYS A 303 29.10 2.90 0.27
N ASN A 304 29.27 4.20 0.49
CA ASN A 304 30.41 4.73 1.26
C ASN A 304 30.04 5.83 2.28
N GLY A 305 28.76 6.18 2.40
CA GLY A 305 28.30 7.21 3.34
C GLY A 305 28.74 8.63 2.99
N LYS A 306 29.30 8.87 1.79
CA LYS A 306 29.71 10.21 1.38
C LYS A 306 28.49 11.08 1.09
N VAL A 307 28.52 12.33 1.56
CA VAL A 307 27.53 13.34 1.16
C VAL A 307 27.68 13.62 -0.34
N MET A 308 26.59 13.39 -1.07
CA MET A 308 26.49 13.61 -2.51
C MET A 308 25.97 15.01 -2.84
N LYS A 309 25.05 15.52 -2.01
CA LYS A 309 24.46 16.85 -2.13
C LYS A 309 24.02 17.32 -0.76
N THR A 310 24.21 18.61 -0.48
CA THR A 310 23.62 19.30 0.68
C THR A 310 22.59 20.28 0.17
N MET A 311 21.44 20.36 0.83
CA MET A 311 20.35 21.29 0.47
C MET A 311 19.60 21.74 1.72
N LYS A 312 18.76 22.77 1.59
CA LYS A 312 17.87 23.16 2.70
C LYS A 312 16.80 22.11 2.93
N ALA A 313 16.61 21.71 4.19
CA ALA A 313 15.59 20.75 4.59
C ALA A 313 14.19 21.26 4.20
N ARG A 314 13.93 22.56 4.42
CA ARG A 314 12.68 23.23 4.04
C ARG A 314 12.38 23.15 2.55
N THR A 315 13.38 23.33 1.69
CA THR A 315 13.20 23.19 0.22
C THR A 315 12.76 21.78 -0.16
N LEU A 316 13.34 20.75 0.46
CA LEU A 316 12.92 19.37 0.21
C LEU A 316 11.51 19.10 0.76
N TRP A 317 11.18 19.64 1.92
CA TRP A 317 9.84 19.54 2.51
C TRP A 317 8.76 20.21 1.65
N ASP A 318 9.01 21.44 1.18
CA ASP A 318 8.10 22.16 0.28
C ASP A 318 7.87 21.38 -1.02
N LYS A 319 8.94 20.76 -1.54
CA LYS A 319 8.87 19.89 -2.72
C LYS A 319 7.99 18.66 -2.49
N ILE A 320 8.13 18.01 -1.34
CA ILE A 320 7.28 16.89 -0.92
C ILE A 320 5.82 17.34 -0.80
N GLY A 321 5.56 18.48 -0.15
CA GLY A 321 4.22 19.04 -0.01
C GLY A 321 3.57 19.41 -1.34
N TYR A 322 4.32 20.02 -2.26
CA TYR A 322 3.86 20.33 -3.61
C TYR A 322 3.52 19.05 -4.39
N ALA A 323 4.37 18.02 -4.33
CA ALA A 323 4.12 16.77 -5.02
C ALA A 323 2.86 16.06 -4.50
N ALA A 324 2.69 16.01 -3.17
CA ALA A 324 1.50 15.46 -2.54
C ALA A 324 0.23 16.24 -2.92
N TRP A 325 0.29 17.58 -3.00
CA TRP A 325 -0.82 18.39 -3.49
C TRP A 325 -1.13 18.13 -4.98
N ALA A 326 -0.09 18.04 -5.81
CA ALA A 326 -0.23 17.94 -7.26
C ALA A 326 -0.65 16.54 -7.74
N SER A 327 -0.31 15.49 -6.98
CA SER A 327 -0.46 14.09 -7.42
C SER A 327 -0.94 13.10 -6.35
N ALA A 328 -1.30 13.58 -5.15
CA ALA A 328 -1.64 12.76 -3.97
C ALA A 328 -0.49 11.91 -3.39
N ASP A 329 0.71 12.01 -3.95
CA ASP A 329 1.91 11.29 -3.53
C ASP A 329 3.16 12.19 -3.55
N PRO A 330 4.18 11.91 -2.73
CA PRO A 330 4.26 10.78 -1.80
C PRO A 330 3.55 11.07 -0.46
N GLY A 331 3.09 10.01 0.20
CA GLY A 331 2.73 10.04 1.62
C GLY A 331 3.95 10.18 2.53
N ILE A 332 3.72 10.27 3.85
CA ILE A 332 4.78 10.44 4.86
C ILE A 332 4.76 9.29 5.86
N GLN A 333 5.95 8.78 6.18
CA GLN A 333 6.16 7.83 7.27
C GLN A 333 7.12 8.43 8.31
N PHE A 334 6.61 8.66 9.52
CA PHE A 334 7.36 9.23 10.64
C PHE A 334 8.19 8.13 11.34
N HIS A 335 9.39 7.86 10.82
CA HIS A 335 10.23 6.74 11.23
C HIS A 335 10.51 6.70 12.74
N SER A 336 10.82 7.86 13.33
CA SER A 336 11.08 7.99 14.76
C SER A 336 9.86 7.56 15.58
N THR A 337 8.70 8.18 15.33
CA THR A 337 7.45 7.83 16.03
C THR A 337 7.06 6.37 15.82
N ILE A 338 7.14 5.85 14.59
CA ILE A 338 6.84 4.44 14.30
C ILE A 338 7.71 3.50 15.15
N ASN A 339 9.00 3.80 15.28
CA ASN A 339 9.93 2.96 16.03
C ASN A 339 9.86 3.16 17.55
N ASP A 340 9.47 4.34 18.02
CA ASP A 340 9.22 4.60 19.44
C ASP A 340 8.13 3.66 20.00
N TRP A 341 7.12 3.36 19.18
CA TRP A 341 6.01 2.45 19.49
C TRP A 341 6.26 0.99 19.07
N HIS A 342 7.47 0.63 18.63
CA HIS A 342 7.76 -0.73 18.19
C HIS A 342 7.88 -1.71 19.37
N THR A 343 7.01 -2.72 19.38
CA THR A 343 6.99 -3.80 20.37
C THR A 343 8.17 -4.77 20.25
N CYS A 344 8.79 -4.88 19.06
CA CYS A 344 9.86 -5.84 18.77
C CYS A 344 11.19 -5.18 18.35
N LYS A 345 11.51 -4.03 18.96
CA LYS A 345 12.68 -3.21 18.61
C LYS A 345 14.03 -3.92 18.73
N ALA A 346 14.18 -4.89 19.64
CA ALA A 346 15.42 -5.65 19.75
C ALA A 346 15.65 -6.59 18.54
N SER A 347 14.59 -6.88 17.77
CA SER A 347 14.66 -7.66 16.54
C SER A 347 14.96 -6.85 15.29
N GLY A 348 14.88 -5.53 15.34
CA GLY A 348 15.23 -4.65 14.23
C GLY A 348 14.38 -3.38 14.23
N ASP A 349 14.67 -2.51 13.26
CA ASP A 349 13.86 -1.33 13.01
C ASP A 349 12.71 -1.64 12.06
N ILE A 350 11.59 -0.94 12.22
CA ILE A 350 10.55 -0.88 11.20
C ILE A 350 11.02 0.08 10.10
N ARG A 351 11.13 -0.42 8.87
CA ARG A 351 11.72 0.31 7.73
C ARG A 351 10.73 0.63 6.61
N ALA A 352 9.67 -0.15 6.51
CA ALA A 352 8.61 -0.02 5.53
C ALA A 352 7.24 -0.31 6.15
N SER A 353 6.21 -0.29 5.31
CA SER A 353 4.85 -0.69 5.63
C SER A 353 4.29 -1.56 4.50
N ASN A 354 3.10 -2.10 4.69
CA ASN A 354 2.29 -2.63 3.60
C ASN A 354 1.72 -1.48 2.70
N PRO A 355 0.99 -1.79 1.61
CA PRO A 355 0.43 -0.81 0.67
C PRO A 355 -0.35 0.36 1.28
N CYS A 356 -1.09 0.13 2.36
CA CYS A 356 -1.99 1.13 2.94
C CYS A 356 -1.45 1.75 4.25
N SER A 357 -0.20 1.44 4.62
CA SER A 357 0.51 2.03 5.75
C SER A 357 -0.07 1.74 7.15
N GLU A 358 -0.97 0.76 7.28
CA GLU A 358 -1.58 0.33 8.54
C GLU A 358 -0.82 -0.80 9.23
N TYR A 359 -0.03 -1.57 8.49
CA TYR A 359 0.85 -2.61 9.04
C TYR A 359 2.30 -2.10 9.09
N MET A 360 2.79 -1.90 10.31
CA MET A 360 4.12 -1.38 10.63
C MET A 360 4.88 -2.40 11.48
N PHE A 361 5.76 -3.17 10.84
CA PHE A 361 6.54 -4.19 11.53
C PHE A 361 7.87 -4.46 10.79
N LEU A 362 8.59 -5.48 11.24
CA LEU A 362 9.86 -5.90 10.64
C LEU A 362 9.70 -6.27 9.17
N ASP A 363 10.77 -6.07 8.39
CA ASP A 363 10.82 -6.54 7.01
C ASP A 363 10.67 -8.08 6.95
N ASP A 364 10.21 -8.56 5.80
CA ASP A 364 9.94 -9.97 5.53
C ASP A 364 8.95 -10.58 6.53
N THR A 365 7.87 -9.86 6.84
CA THR A 365 6.76 -10.33 7.67
C THR A 365 5.42 -10.09 7.01
N ALA A 366 4.40 -10.80 7.48
CA ALA A 366 3.04 -10.71 6.98
C ALA A 366 2.02 -10.43 8.09
N CYS A 367 0.92 -9.79 7.73
CA CYS A 367 -0.20 -9.53 8.61
C CYS A 367 -1.52 -9.92 7.96
N ASN A 368 -2.33 -10.65 8.73
CA ASN A 368 -3.72 -10.93 8.45
C ASN A 368 -4.58 -9.93 9.23
N LEU A 369 -5.65 -9.48 8.58
CA LEU A 369 -6.50 -8.41 9.09
C LEU A 369 -7.95 -8.85 9.26
N ALA A 370 -8.63 -8.23 10.21
CA ALA A 370 -10.08 -8.25 10.33
C ALA A 370 -10.59 -6.91 10.85
N SER A 371 -11.82 -6.57 10.50
CA SER A 371 -12.48 -5.34 10.95
C SER A 371 -13.83 -5.65 11.60
N LEU A 372 -14.06 -5.09 12.79
CA LEU A 372 -15.38 -5.07 13.42
C LEU A 372 -16.23 -3.91 12.87
N ASN A 373 -17.47 -4.17 12.50
CA ASN A 373 -18.40 -3.15 12.00
C ASN A 373 -19.07 -2.43 13.16
N LEU A 374 -18.63 -1.20 13.48
CA LEU A 374 -19.08 -0.48 14.68
C LEU A 374 -20.59 -0.20 14.73
N ILE A 375 -21.29 -0.15 13.59
CA ILE A 375 -22.74 0.06 13.54
C ILE A 375 -23.50 -1.10 14.20
N GLN A 376 -22.98 -2.34 14.11
CA GLN A 376 -23.62 -3.52 14.69
C GLN A 376 -23.52 -3.57 16.23
N PHE A 377 -22.70 -2.71 16.83
CA PHE A 377 -22.55 -2.59 18.27
C PHE A 377 -23.29 -1.37 18.82
N LYS A 378 -24.22 -0.80 18.06
CA LYS A 378 -25.11 0.26 18.54
C LYS A 378 -26.42 -0.35 19.05
N LYS A 379 -26.79 -0.05 20.28
CA LYS A 379 -28.08 -0.49 20.86
C LYS A 379 -29.23 0.37 20.36
N ALA A 380 -30.46 -0.12 20.57
CA ALA A 380 -31.68 0.59 20.20
C ALA A 380 -31.85 1.94 20.91
N ASP A 381 -31.29 2.09 22.12
CA ASP A 381 -31.29 3.34 22.89
C ASP A 381 -30.19 4.34 22.44
N GLY A 382 -29.35 3.95 21.48
CA GLY A 382 -28.24 4.75 20.97
C GLY A 382 -26.91 4.57 21.69
N SER A 383 -26.87 3.86 22.83
CA SER A 383 -25.62 3.55 23.54
C SER A 383 -24.78 2.50 22.83
N PHE A 384 -23.49 2.43 23.15
CA PHE A 384 -22.58 1.44 22.58
C PHE A 384 -22.65 0.11 23.36
N ASP A 385 -22.68 -1.01 22.65
CA ASP A 385 -22.67 -2.36 23.22
C ASP A 385 -21.25 -2.85 23.43
N ILE A 386 -20.65 -2.37 24.52
CA ILE A 386 -19.29 -2.70 24.93
C ILE A 386 -19.14 -4.21 25.13
N ALA A 387 -20.07 -4.88 25.80
CA ALA A 387 -19.96 -6.31 26.10
C ALA A 387 -19.90 -7.17 24.82
N SER A 388 -20.78 -6.90 23.85
CA SER A 388 -20.73 -7.59 22.56
C SER A 388 -19.46 -7.23 21.77
N TYR A 389 -19.00 -5.98 21.85
CA TYR A 389 -17.77 -5.53 21.19
C TYR A 389 -16.52 -6.23 21.75
N GLU A 390 -16.37 -6.29 23.08
CA GLU A 390 -15.28 -7.01 23.75
C GLU A 390 -15.28 -8.50 23.39
N ARG A 391 -16.45 -9.14 23.39
CA ARG A 391 -16.60 -10.55 23.00
C ARG A 391 -16.17 -10.78 21.54
N ALA A 392 -16.63 -9.91 20.63
CA ALA A 392 -16.25 -9.98 19.22
C ALA A 392 -14.74 -9.75 19.03
N THR A 393 -14.17 -8.75 19.71
CA THR A 393 -12.72 -8.48 19.69
C THR A 393 -11.93 -9.72 20.09
N ARG A 394 -12.28 -10.33 21.23
CA ARG A 394 -11.63 -11.54 21.73
C ARG A 394 -11.66 -12.69 20.73
N LEU A 395 -12.85 -13.00 20.18
CA LEU A 395 -13.01 -14.09 19.23
C LEU A 395 -12.20 -13.85 17.94
N TRP A 396 -12.24 -12.62 17.41
CA TRP A 396 -11.49 -12.29 16.20
C TRP A 396 -9.97 -12.22 16.42
N THR A 397 -9.48 -11.86 17.61
CA THR A 397 -8.06 -12.02 17.95
C THR A 397 -7.63 -13.50 17.83
N ILE A 398 -8.46 -14.43 18.29
CA ILE A 398 -8.19 -15.88 18.18
C ILE A 398 -8.20 -16.35 16.72
N VAL A 399 -9.16 -15.86 15.90
CA VAL A 399 -9.18 -16.16 14.44
C VAL A 399 -7.87 -15.72 13.79
N LEU A 400 -7.39 -14.53 14.13
CA LEU A 400 -6.18 -13.99 13.54
C LEU A 400 -4.96 -14.84 13.93
N GLU A 401 -4.81 -15.23 15.20
CA GLU A 401 -3.73 -16.14 15.64
C GLU A 401 -3.78 -17.49 14.91
N ILE A 402 -4.96 -18.11 14.83
CA ILE A 402 -5.15 -19.39 14.12
C ILE A 402 -4.76 -19.28 12.64
N SER A 403 -5.01 -18.12 12.03
CA SER A 403 -4.74 -17.90 10.61
C SER A 403 -3.25 -17.85 10.28
N VAL A 404 -2.39 -17.48 11.24
CA VAL A 404 -0.93 -17.54 11.08
C VAL A 404 -0.48 -18.98 10.87
N LEU A 405 -1.01 -19.92 11.66
CA LEU A 405 -0.59 -21.32 11.63
C LEU A 405 -1.00 -22.09 10.38
N MET A 406 -2.10 -21.70 9.73
CA MET A 406 -2.55 -22.38 8.52
C MET A 406 -1.89 -21.84 7.24
N ALA A 407 -1.21 -20.69 7.31
CA ALA A 407 -0.77 -19.97 6.14
C ALA A 407 0.50 -20.53 5.48
N GLN A 408 0.63 -20.26 4.18
CA GLN A 408 1.89 -20.36 3.43
C GLN A 408 2.29 -19.01 2.83
N PHE A 409 3.59 -18.83 2.57
CA PHE A 409 4.23 -17.54 2.27
C PHE A 409 5.20 -17.66 1.08
N PRO A 410 5.46 -16.59 0.32
CA PRO A 410 6.16 -16.65 -0.98
C PRO A 410 7.70 -16.79 -0.87
N SER A 411 8.26 -16.70 0.35
CA SER A 411 9.68 -16.87 0.65
C SER A 411 9.89 -17.55 2.01
N LYS A 412 11.12 -18.05 2.22
CA LYS A 412 11.53 -18.73 3.47
C LYS A 412 11.53 -17.76 4.65
N GLU A 413 12.02 -16.56 4.41
CA GLU A 413 12.18 -15.49 5.40
C GLU A 413 10.81 -15.07 5.92
N ILE A 414 9.85 -14.84 5.02
CA ILE A 414 8.49 -14.46 5.39
C ILE A 414 7.79 -15.57 6.17
N ALA A 415 7.92 -16.82 5.74
CA ALA A 415 7.35 -17.95 6.48
C ALA A 415 7.91 -18.05 7.89
N LYS A 416 9.23 -17.94 8.03
CA LYS A 416 9.91 -18.02 9.32
C LYS A 416 9.53 -16.86 10.24
N LEU A 417 9.68 -15.61 9.78
CA LEU A 417 9.48 -14.44 10.64
C LEU A 417 7.98 -14.24 10.97
N SER A 418 7.07 -14.53 10.04
CA SER A 418 5.63 -14.46 10.34
C SER A 418 5.24 -15.48 11.43
N TYR A 419 5.85 -16.67 11.44
CA TYR A 419 5.67 -17.64 12.53
C TYR A 419 6.36 -17.21 13.84
N GLU A 420 7.55 -16.62 13.75
CA GLU A 420 8.36 -16.18 14.89
C GLU A 420 7.70 -15.02 15.66
N TYR A 421 6.99 -14.12 14.97
CA TYR A 421 6.41 -12.90 15.55
C TYR A 421 4.88 -12.89 15.62
N ARG A 422 4.18 -13.69 14.82
CA ARG A 422 2.71 -13.88 14.85
C ARG A 422 1.92 -12.58 14.89
N THR A 423 2.23 -11.66 13.98
CA THR A 423 1.62 -10.33 13.90
C THR A 423 0.17 -10.36 13.45
N LEU A 424 -0.70 -9.69 14.20
CA LEU A 424 -2.15 -9.64 13.95
C LEU A 424 -2.60 -8.20 13.70
N GLY A 425 -3.60 -8.01 12.84
CA GLY A 425 -4.20 -6.69 12.59
C GLY A 425 -5.72 -6.70 12.78
N LEU A 426 -6.17 -6.51 14.02
CA LEU A 426 -7.58 -6.31 14.31
C LEU A 426 -7.88 -4.81 14.34
N GLY A 427 -8.87 -4.39 13.56
CA GLY A 427 -9.35 -3.01 13.53
C GLY A 427 -10.87 -2.93 13.53
N PHE A 428 -11.38 -1.76 13.16
CA PHE A 428 -12.81 -1.53 13.01
C PHE A 428 -13.13 -0.72 11.76
N ALA A 429 -14.39 -0.78 11.33
CA ALA A 429 -14.95 -0.02 10.22
C ALA A 429 -16.20 0.74 10.68
N ASN A 430 -16.65 1.69 9.86
CA ASN A 430 -17.88 2.47 10.09
C ASN A 430 -17.92 3.35 11.35
N ILE A 431 -16.77 3.87 11.82
CA ILE A 431 -16.78 4.91 12.86
C ILE A 431 -17.59 6.14 12.42
N GLY A 432 -17.44 6.59 11.17
CA GLY A 432 -18.25 7.68 10.64
C GLY A 432 -19.74 7.34 10.61
N GLY A 433 -20.11 6.12 10.24
CA GLY A 433 -21.50 5.66 10.25
C GLY A 433 -22.09 5.59 11.67
N LEU A 434 -21.32 5.11 12.64
CA LEU A 434 -21.70 5.13 14.06
C LEU A 434 -21.96 6.56 14.54
N LEU A 435 -21.03 7.49 14.29
CA LEU A 435 -21.16 8.88 14.71
C LEU A 435 -22.35 9.58 14.03
N MET A 436 -22.49 9.44 12.70
CA MET A 436 -23.60 10.03 11.94
C MET A 436 -24.97 9.55 12.42
N THR A 437 -25.15 8.24 12.61
CA THR A 437 -26.43 7.70 13.10
C THR A 437 -26.71 8.06 14.56
N SER A 438 -25.69 8.50 15.30
CA SER A 438 -25.81 8.94 16.70
C SER A 438 -25.94 10.47 16.83
N GLY A 439 -26.00 11.19 15.70
CA GLY A 439 -26.11 12.66 15.70
C GLY A 439 -24.84 13.39 16.17
N ILE A 440 -23.68 12.72 16.12
CA ILE A 440 -22.40 13.24 16.59
C ILE A 440 -21.56 13.67 15.38
N PRO A 441 -21.12 14.94 15.29
CA PRO A 441 -20.25 15.38 14.19
C PRO A 441 -18.90 14.66 14.21
N TYR A 442 -18.40 14.26 13.03
CA TYR A 442 -17.11 13.56 12.92
C TYR A 442 -15.94 14.40 13.45
N ASP A 443 -15.86 15.67 13.02
CA ASP A 443 -14.89 16.63 13.56
C ASP A 443 -15.44 17.29 14.83
N SER A 444 -15.55 16.50 15.89
CA SER A 444 -15.91 16.99 17.22
C SER A 444 -15.03 16.36 18.28
N HIS A 445 -14.96 17.04 19.42
CA HIS A 445 -14.33 16.55 20.64
C HIS A 445 -14.91 15.19 21.05
N GLU A 446 -16.23 15.10 21.12
CA GLU A 446 -16.97 13.86 21.40
C GLU A 446 -16.67 12.74 20.38
N GLY A 447 -16.66 13.05 19.08
CA GLY A 447 -16.35 12.07 18.04
C GLY A 447 -14.93 11.49 18.15
N ARG A 448 -13.94 12.34 18.48
CA ARG A 448 -12.56 11.91 18.75
C ARG A 448 -12.46 11.07 20.02
N ALA A 449 -13.14 11.47 21.09
CA ALA A 449 -13.15 10.72 22.36
C ALA A 449 -13.78 9.33 22.20
N ILE A 450 -14.89 9.21 21.47
CA ILE A 450 -15.52 7.92 21.16
C ILE A 450 -14.56 7.01 20.37
N CYS A 451 -13.90 7.55 19.33
CA CYS A 451 -12.92 6.81 18.56
C CYS A 451 -11.75 6.32 19.43
N ALA A 452 -11.26 7.18 20.34
CA ALA A 452 -10.19 6.84 21.28
C ALA A 452 -10.63 5.73 22.26
N ALA A 453 -11.82 5.84 22.85
CA ALA A 453 -12.36 4.85 23.79
C ALA A 453 -12.54 3.47 23.13
N ILE A 454 -13.17 3.44 21.96
CA ILE A 454 -13.37 2.20 21.18
C ILE A 454 -12.01 1.56 20.82
N SER A 455 -11.03 2.37 20.40
CA SER A 455 -9.68 1.90 20.09
C SER A 455 -8.97 1.36 21.33
N ALA A 456 -9.13 2.02 22.49
CA ALA A 456 -8.54 1.61 23.76
C ALA A 456 -9.12 0.26 24.25
N ILE A 457 -10.45 0.08 24.18
CA ILE A 457 -11.14 -1.17 24.53
C ILE A 457 -10.62 -2.30 23.63
N MET A 458 -10.63 -2.12 22.31
CA MET A 458 -10.14 -3.13 21.37
C MET A 458 -8.69 -3.52 21.65
N THR A 459 -7.83 -2.52 21.91
CA THR A 459 -6.42 -2.73 22.22
C THR A 459 -6.24 -3.54 23.50
N GLY A 460 -6.94 -3.14 24.57
CA GLY A 460 -6.88 -3.81 25.88
C GLY A 460 -7.35 -5.26 25.81
N ILE A 461 -8.51 -5.50 25.19
CA ILE A 461 -9.06 -6.86 25.03
C ILE A 461 -8.17 -7.73 24.14
N SER A 462 -7.59 -7.17 23.07
CA SER A 462 -6.65 -7.91 22.22
C SER A 462 -5.38 -8.31 22.99
N TYR A 463 -4.83 -7.42 23.82
CA TYR A 463 -3.69 -7.75 24.68
C TYR A 463 -4.04 -8.79 25.75
N ALA A 464 -5.19 -8.66 26.41
CA ALA A 464 -5.64 -9.64 27.40
C ALA A 464 -5.81 -11.02 26.75
N THR A 465 -6.50 -11.08 25.61
CA THR A 465 -6.70 -12.33 24.85
C THR A 465 -5.38 -12.93 24.41
N SER A 466 -4.44 -12.12 23.91
CA SER A 466 -3.10 -12.58 23.53
C SER A 466 -2.31 -13.14 24.71
N ALA A 467 -2.36 -12.49 25.88
CA ALA A 467 -1.70 -12.97 27.09
C ALA A 467 -2.30 -14.29 27.60
N GLU A 468 -3.62 -14.46 27.50
CA GLU A 468 -4.30 -15.71 27.83
C GLU A 468 -3.93 -16.84 26.86
N MET A 469 -3.89 -16.57 25.55
CA MET A 469 -3.41 -17.54 24.57
C MET A 469 -1.95 -17.93 24.83
N ALA A 470 -1.11 -16.97 25.22
CA ALA A 470 0.29 -17.22 25.55
C ALA A 470 0.45 -18.11 26.79
N LYS A 471 -0.49 -18.06 27.74
CA LYS A 471 -0.52 -18.98 28.89
C LYS A 471 -0.75 -20.43 28.44
N GLU A 472 -1.62 -20.64 27.45
CA GLU A 472 -2.00 -21.98 26.98
C GLU A 472 -1.05 -22.54 25.91
N ARG A 473 -0.51 -21.69 25.01
CA ARG A 473 0.30 -22.10 23.84
C ARG A 473 1.75 -21.62 23.88
N GLY A 474 2.13 -20.88 24.93
CA GLY A 474 3.39 -20.14 24.99
C GLY A 474 3.31 -18.81 24.22
N PRO A 475 4.15 -17.83 24.58
CA PRO A 475 4.26 -16.59 23.81
C PRO A 475 4.86 -16.86 22.42
N PHE A 476 4.74 -15.89 21.50
CA PHE A 476 5.43 -15.97 20.22
C PHE A 476 6.95 -16.12 20.44
N PRO A 477 7.67 -16.90 19.60
CA PRO A 477 9.09 -17.21 19.81
C PRO A 477 9.99 -15.97 20.04
N GLY A 478 9.73 -14.88 19.32
CA GLY A 478 10.47 -13.62 19.45
C GLY A 478 10.25 -12.84 20.76
N TYR A 479 9.36 -13.29 21.66
CA TYR A 479 8.95 -12.52 22.85
C TYR A 479 10.07 -12.32 23.85
N ALA A 480 10.82 -13.36 24.21
CA ALA A 480 11.83 -13.27 25.27
C ALA A 480 12.87 -12.18 24.97
N LYS A 481 13.28 -12.07 23.70
CA LYS A 481 14.19 -11.04 23.20
C LYS A 481 13.58 -9.63 23.27
N ASN A 482 12.27 -9.51 23.08
CA ASN A 482 11.56 -8.23 22.94
C ASN A 482 10.70 -7.86 24.16
N ARG A 483 10.76 -8.64 25.24
CA ARG A 483 9.89 -8.52 26.42
C ARG A 483 9.82 -7.10 26.94
N GLU A 484 10.98 -6.47 27.18
CA GLU A 484 11.03 -5.13 27.75
C GLU A 484 10.45 -4.07 26.81
N HIS A 485 10.68 -4.20 25.49
CA HIS A 485 10.13 -3.28 24.49
C HIS A 485 8.61 -3.43 24.38
N MET A 486 8.11 -4.65 24.33
CA MET A 486 6.67 -4.93 24.30
C MET A 486 5.97 -4.42 25.56
N LEU A 487 6.49 -4.73 26.75
CA LEU A 487 5.91 -4.27 28.01
C LEU A 487 5.95 -2.74 28.15
N ARG A 488 7.00 -2.08 27.67
CA ARG A 488 7.07 -0.61 27.58
C ARG A 488 5.94 -0.04 26.72
N VAL A 489 5.72 -0.58 25.52
CA VAL A 489 4.64 -0.15 24.61
C VAL A 489 3.26 -0.40 25.24
N MET A 490 3.04 -1.55 25.87
CA MET A 490 1.79 -1.84 26.59
C MET A 490 1.54 -0.85 27.75
N ARG A 491 2.58 -0.49 28.53
CA ARG A 491 2.46 0.55 29.56
C ARG A 491 2.13 1.91 28.97
N ASN A 492 2.70 2.26 27.82
CA ASN A 492 2.38 3.50 27.11
C ASN A 492 0.94 3.51 26.58
N HIS A 493 0.44 2.42 26.00
CA HIS A 493 -0.97 2.31 25.62
C HIS A 493 -1.89 2.41 26.83
N ARG A 494 -1.53 1.79 27.95
CA ARG A 494 -2.26 1.94 29.22
C ARG A 494 -2.32 3.43 29.62
N ARG A 495 -1.19 4.14 29.63
CA ARG A 495 -1.17 5.59 29.95
C ARG A 495 -2.07 6.41 29.02
N ALA A 496 -2.04 6.13 27.72
CA ALA A 496 -2.91 6.79 26.74
C ALA A 496 -4.40 6.51 26.99
N ALA A 497 -4.75 5.27 27.32
CA ALA A 497 -6.13 4.90 27.66
C ALA A 497 -6.65 5.61 28.93
N TYR A 498 -5.77 5.90 29.90
CA TYR A 498 -6.09 6.71 31.08
C TYR A 498 -5.94 8.23 30.87
N GLY A 499 -5.84 8.71 29.63
CA GLY A 499 -5.80 10.14 29.32
C GLY A 499 -4.53 10.88 29.78
N ALA A 500 -3.43 10.17 30.04
CA ALA A 500 -2.20 10.80 30.51
C ALA A 500 -1.56 11.68 29.41
N ALA A 501 -1.27 12.94 29.70
CA ALA A 501 -0.58 13.83 28.75
C ALA A 501 0.95 13.65 28.72
N VAL A 502 1.53 13.09 29.79
CA VAL A 502 2.98 12.95 29.99
C VAL A 502 3.33 11.62 30.66
N GLY A 503 4.62 11.30 30.72
CA GLY A 503 5.13 10.10 31.42
C GLY A 503 5.26 8.86 30.53
N TYR A 504 5.18 9.03 29.20
CA TYR A 504 5.45 7.98 28.22
C TYR A 504 6.93 7.57 28.25
N GLU A 505 7.19 6.27 28.16
CA GLU A 505 8.53 5.69 28.19
C GLU A 505 9.12 5.56 26.78
N GLY A 506 10.21 6.28 26.50
CA GLY A 506 10.97 6.16 25.26
C GLY A 506 10.14 6.52 24.01
N VAL A 507 9.36 7.58 24.11
CA VAL A 507 8.59 8.19 23.01
C VAL A 507 8.97 9.66 22.95
N ALA A 508 9.38 10.14 21.76
CA ALA A 508 9.77 11.53 21.55
C ALA A 508 8.56 12.47 21.46
N THR A 509 7.47 12.02 20.83
CA THR A 509 6.22 12.78 20.66
C THR A 509 5.08 12.10 21.39
N ALA A 510 4.58 12.74 22.46
CA ALA A 510 3.43 12.22 23.21
C ALA A 510 2.17 12.17 22.33
N PRO A 511 1.32 11.12 22.44
CA PRO A 511 0.06 11.06 21.72
C PRO A 511 -0.94 12.07 22.29
N VAL A 512 -2.00 12.35 21.53
CA VAL A 512 -3.13 13.15 22.02
C VAL A 512 -3.84 12.34 23.12
N PRO A 513 -4.06 12.89 24.32
CA PRO A 513 -4.70 12.17 25.41
C PRO A 513 -6.20 11.96 25.13
N LEU A 514 -6.73 10.83 25.60
CA LEU A 514 -8.17 10.60 25.69
C LEU A 514 -8.76 11.55 26.76
N ASP A 515 -9.80 12.30 26.40
CA ASP A 515 -10.56 13.13 27.34
C ASP A 515 -11.92 12.49 27.64
N GLU A 516 -12.07 11.94 28.84
CA GLU A 516 -13.29 11.29 29.30
C GLU A 516 -14.46 12.27 29.51
N ASN A 517 -14.17 13.58 29.65
CA ASN A 517 -15.21 14.59 29.80
C ASN A 517 -15.98 14.80 28.50
N ASP A 518 -15.32 14.56 27.36
CA ASP A 518 -15.91 14.64 26.02
C ASP A 518 -16.82 13.45 25.70
N LEU A 519 -16.80 12.38 26.50
CA LEU A 519 -17.70 11.23 26.37
C LEU A 519 -19.03 11.50 27.07
N LYS A 520 -20.12 11.62 26.30
CA LYS A 520 -21.48 11.71 26.85
C LYS A 520 -22.02 10.36 27.33
N ASP A 521 -21.70 9.28 26.61
CA ASP A 521 -21.93 7.92 27.07
C ASP A 521 -20.88 7.57 28.13
N LYS A 522 -21.26 7.70 29.41
CA LYS A 522 -20.36 7.43 30.54
C LYS A 522 -20.00 5.97 30.71
N SER A 523 -20.60 5.05 29.96
CA SER A 523 -20.15 3.65 29.95
C SER A 523 -18.87 3.44 29.12
N LEU A 524 -18.56 4.36 28.18
CA LEU A 524 -17.35 4.34 27.36
C LEU A 524 -16.13 5.01 28.01
N ALA A 525 -16.34 5.77 29.09
CA ALA A 525 -15.28 6.38 29.89
C ALA A 525 -14.74 5.34 30.89
#